data_AF-U4QXE6-F1
#
_entry.id   AF-U4QXE6-F1
#
_cell.length_a   1.000
_cell.length_b   1.000
_cell.length_c   1.000
_cell.angle_alpha   90.00
_cell.angle_beta   90.00
_cell.angle_gamma   90.00
#
_symmetry.space_group_name_H-M   'P 1'
#
loop_
_entity.id
_entity.type
_entity.pdbx_description
1 polymer ?
#
loop_
_entity_poly.entity_id
_entity_poly.type
_entity_poly.pdbx_seq_one_letter_code
_entity_poly.pdbx_strand_id
1 'polypeptide(L)' 'MIAALKRFIREEDGMGTVEVIIIIAVLVGVALLFRKQLITFVNGIIKNLFPDASKLEDNRNGADIKLVG' A
#
# COMPACT_ATOMS: atom_id res chain seq x y z
N MET A 1 -31.47 -20.37 1.58
CA MET A 1 -30.46 -19.31 1.84
C MET A 1 -30.57 -18.14 0.86
N ILE A 2 -30.62 -18.35 -0.45
CA ILE A 2 -30.69 -17.27 -1.47
C ILE A 2 -31.92 -16.35 -1.28
N ALA A 3 -33.05 -16.87 -0.80
CA ALA A 3 -34.26 -16.08 -0.56
C ALA A 3 -34.12 -15.05 0.58
N ALA A 4 -33.26 -15.30 1.57
CA ALA A 4 -33.01 -14.36 2.66
C ALA A 4 -32.20 -13.15 2.18
N LEU A 5 -31.23 -13.39 1.28
CA LEU A 5 -30.47 -12.34 0.62
C LEU A 5 -31.37 -11.40 -0.21
N LYS A 6 -32.37 -11.98 -0.89
CA LYS A 6 -33.32 -11.21 -1.71
C LYS A 6 -34.27 -10.33 -0.89
N ARG A 7 -34.58 -10.70 0.36
CA ARG A 7 -35.34 -9.88 1.31
C ARG A 7 -34.50 -8.79 1.95
N PHE A 8 -33.23 -9.09 2.26
CA PHE A 8 -32.27 -8.11 2.81
C PHE A 8 -32.01 -6.93 1.85
N ILE A 9 -32.01 -7.18 0.54
CA ILE A 9 -31.88 -6.14 -0.51
C ILE A 9 -33.12 -5.19 -0.54
N ARG A 10 -34.23 -5.57 0.10
CA ARG A 10 -35.55 -4.95 -0.08
C ARG A 10 -36.19 -4.51 1.24
N GLU A 11 -35.48 -3.86 2.16
CA GLU A 11 -36.11 -3.30 3.38
C GLU A 11 -35.27 -2.18 4.09
N GLU A 12 -35.99 -1.18 4.63
CA GLU A 12 -35.67 -0.03 5.51
C GLU A 12 -34.55 1.01 5.20
N ASP A 13 -34.93 2.28 5.35
CA ASP A 13 -34.19 3.55 5.10
C ASP A 13 -32.90 3.78 5.95
N GLY A 14 -32.42 2.75 6.66
CA GLY A 14 -31.20 2.82 7.49
C GLY A 14 -30.24 1.64 7.34
N MET A 15 -30.67 0.55 6.69
CA MET A 15 -29.83 -0.66 6.55
C MET A 15 -28.76 -0.54 5.45
N GLY A 16 -28.96 0.33 4.45
CA GLY A 16 -28.02 0.48 3.32
C GLY A 16 -26.60 0.91 3.75
N THR A 17 -26.48 1.68 4.83
CA THR A 17 -25.18 2.09 5.38
C THR A 17 -24.40 0.91 5.95
N VAL A 18 -25.09 -0.02 6.63
CA VAL A 18 -24.47 -1.20 7.24
C VAL A 18 -23.92 -2.13 6.16
N GLU A 19 -24.66 -2.33 5.07
CA GLU A 19 -24.21 -3.13 3.93
C GLU A 19 -22.91 -2.58 3.31
N VAL A 20 -22.85 -1.28 3.08
CA VAL A 20 -21.64 -0.62 2.55
C VAL A 20 -20.46 -0.74 3.53
N ILE A 21 -20.69 -0.58 4.83
CA ILE A 21 -19.64 -0.75 5.84
C ILE A 21 -19.11 -2.19 5.88
N ILE A 22 -19.99 -3.20 5.74
CA ILE A 22 -19.57 -4.62 5.69
C ILE A 22 -18.71 -4.88 4.45
N ILE A 23 -19.12 -4.35 3.28
CA ILE A 23 -18.32 -4.45 2.05
C ILE A 23 -16.96 -3.78 2.25
N ILE A 24 -16.91 -2.56 2.78
CA ILE A 24 -15.67 -1.83 3.05
C ILE A 24 -14.80 -2.60 4.04
N ALA A 25 -15.36 -3.16 5.11
CA ALA A 25 -14.61 -3.93 6.10
C ALA A 25 -13.93 -5.16 5.48
N VAL A 26 -14.63 -5.89 4.61
CA VAL A 26 -14.07 -7.01 3.85
C VAL A 26 -12.98 -6.52 2.89
N LEU A 27 -13.24 -5.44 2.13
CA LEU A 27 -12.26 -4.86 1.21
C LEU A 27 -10.99 -4.40 1.92
N VAL A 28 -11.12 -3.73 3.07
CA VAL A 28 -9.99 -3.31 3.92
C VAL A 28 -9.26 -4.54 4.46
N GLY A 29 -9.97 -5.57 4.91
CA GLY A 29 -9.36 -6.83 5.36
C GLY A 29 -8.51 -7.48 4.27
N VAL A 30 -9.04 -7.56 3.04
CA VAL A 30 -8.31 -8.07 1.88
C VAL A 30 -7.13 -7.15 1.51
N ALA A 31 -7.31 -5.83 1.55
CA ALA A 31 -6.24 -4.87 1.28
C ALA A 31 -5.09 -4.99 2.29
N LEU A 32 -5.39 -5.20 3.57
CA LEU A 32 -4.40 -5.41 4.62
C LEU A 32 -3.61 -6.71 4.42
N LEU A 33 -4.26 -7.77 3.95
CA LEU A 33 -3.60 -9.03 3.61
C LEU A 33 -2.52 -8.84 2.54
N PHE A 34 -2.81 -8.04 1.51
CA PHE A 34 -1.89 -7.80 0.40
C PHE A 34 -0.95 -6.61 0.59
N ARG A 35 -1.15 -5.79 1.64
CA ARG A 35 -0.39 -4.56 1.90
C ARG A 35 1.13 -4.74 1.79
N LYS A 36 1.68 -5.76 2.45
CA LYS A 36 3.14 -5.98 2.47
C LYS A 36 3.69 -6.32 1.09
N GLN A 37 2.96 -7.13 0.32
CA GLN A 37 3.39 -7.56 -1.01
C GLN A 37 3.37 -6.38 -1.99
N LEU A 38 2.36 -5.52 -1.91
CA LEU A 38 2.27 -4.30 -2.72
C LEU A 38 3.42 -3.32 -2.44
N ILE A 39 3.77 -3.09 -1.17
CA ILE A 39 4.87 -2.20 -0.80
C ILE A 39 6.19 -2.73 -1.35
N THR A 40 6.47 -4.03 -1.19
CA THR A 40 7.70 -4.64 -1.73
C THR A 40 7.75 -4.55 -3.25
N PHE A 41 6.62 -4.81 -3.93
CA PHE A 41 6.53 -4.72 -5.38
C PHE A 41 6.82 -3.30 -5.89
N VAL A 42 6.17 -2.29 -5.31
CA VAL A 42 6.37 -0.88 -5.68
C VAL A 42 7.81 -0.44 -5.40
N ASN A 43 8.38 -0.80 -4.24
CA ASN A 43 9.77 -0.50 -3.93
C ASN A 43 10.76 -1.17 -4.92
N GLY A 44 10.46 -2.37 -5.38
CA GLY A 44 11.24 -3.05 -6.42
C GLY A 44 11.20 -2.28 -7.74
N ILE A 45 10.03 -1.81 -8.16
CA ILE A 45 9.88 -0.97 -9.36
C ILE A 45 10.66 0.34 -9.21
N ILE A 46 10.48 1.07 -8.10
CA ILE A 46 11.16 2.35 -7.89
C ILE A 46 12.68 2.20 -7.93
N LYS A 47 13.24 1.17 -7.30
CA LYS A 47 14.70 0.90 -7.33
C LYS A 47 15.20 0.59 -8.74
N ASN A 48 14.42 -0.15 -9.53
CA ASN A 48 14.79 -0.47 -10.91
C ASN A 48 14.68 0.73 -11.86
N LEU A 49 13.76 1.67 -11.59
CA LEU A 49 13.57 2.87 -12.41
C LEU A 49 14.50 4.02 -12.02
N PHE A 50 14.91 4.12 -10.75
CA PHE A 50 15.79 5.17 -10.24
C PHE A 50 17.08 4.62 -9.59
N PRO A 51 17.91 3.85 -10.32
CA PRO A 51 19.18 3.33 -9.77
C PRO A 51 20.19 4.44 -9.44
N ASP A 52 20.09 5.60 -10.08
CA ASP A 52 21.10 6.67 -10.01
C ASP A 52 20.91 7.65 -8.83
N ALA A 53 19.71 7.74 -8.25
CA ALA A 53 19.47 8.64 -7.10
C ALA A 53 20.28 8.21 -5.86
N SER A 54 20.50 6.90 -5.70
CA SER A 54 21.35 6.32 -4.64
C SER A 54 22.85 6.42 -4.91
N LYS A 55 23.28 6.79 -6.13
CA LYS A 55 24.70 6.88 -6.50
C LYS A 55 25.30 8.28 -6.32
N LEU A 56 24.50 9.26 -5.95
CA LEU A 56 24.95 10.65 -5.76
C LEU A 56 25.39 10.96 -4.32
N GLU A 57 25.14 10.05 -3.36
CA GLU A 57 25.52 10.24 -1.96
C GLU A 57 26.84 9.54 -1.56
N ASP A 58 27.35 8.63 -2.39
CA ASP A 58 28.54 7.81 -2.09
C ASP A 58 29.89 8.41 -2.57
N ASN A 59 29.90 9.64 -3.09
CA ASN A 59 31.13 10.30 -3.57
C ASN A 59 31.38 11.67 -2.91
N ARG A 60 31.43 11.69 -1.57
CA ARG A 60 32.01 12.80 -0.80
C ARG A 60 33.08 12.38 0.21
N ASN A 61 33.56 11.14 0.18
CA ASN A 61 34.68 10.69 1.04
C ASN A 61 36.05 10.74 0.34
N GLY A 62 36.17 11.40 -0.80
CA GLY A 62 37.39 11.45 -1.61
C GLY A 62 38.25 12.72 -1.49
N ALA A 63 38.00 13.61 -0.54
CA ALA A 63 38.74 14.87 -0.45
C ALA A 63 39.00 15.36 0.98
N ASP A 64 39.52 14.50 1.85
CA ASP A 64 40.04 14.95 3.14
C ASP A 64 41.47 14.43 3.42
N ILE A 65 42.34 15.42 3.65
CA ILE A 65 43.65 15.44 4.34
C ILE A 65 44.86 14.72 3.70
N LYS A 66 45.54 15.44 2.79
CA LYS A 66 47.01 15.35 2.65
C LYS A 66 47.64 16.74 2.68
N LEU A 67 47.51 17.46 3.79
CA LEU A 67 48.26 18.69 4.06
C LEU A 67 48.65 18.78 5.54
N VAL A 68 49.97 18.73 5.75
CA VAL A 68 50.74 19.14 6.94
C VAL A 68 50.80 18.15 8.11
N GLY A 69 52.00 17.61 8.29
CA GLY A 69 52.48 16.72 9.34
C GLY A 69 53.83 16.17 8.92
#